data_AF-A0A180GZV0-F1
#
_entry.id   AF-A0A180GZV0-F1
#
_cell.length_a   1.000
_cell.length_b   1.000
_cell.length_c   1.000
_cell.angle_alpha   90.00
_cell.angle_beta   90.00
_cell.angle_gamma   90.00
#
_symmetry.space_group_name_H-M   'P 1'
#
loop_
_entity.id
_entity.type
_entity.pdbx_description
1 polymer ?
#
loop_
_entity_poly.entity_id
_entity_poly.type
_entity_poly.pdbx_seq_one_letter_code
_entity_poly.pdbx_strand_id
1 'polypeptide(L)'
;MSSSPLSLPNSPSEAFSIINSMSAVLNPYPFILQIITTQQQKLANYSLPTVVVTLGVAHLTLLLLAVITFILKSLRKDNGKRRKIWFWRRHYLLDHEIPYLVPNGNFSIELLQIFSCCFYILFSATTYVVCKYPQVPSPVTHASIIFWYAIAIVPDAAAFWWGGWGAFYLVFLSPTRLETVQSKRKIPFIHQPLFMNTICLGVPVGFATYFLSVGTKMAVELKQIIELYNLLLRTLGELSALWKPDDPLHSENNQILFNILEALSKKSTQISYLAQTETYGWAVVSVSTIAFYLGATIAAGKLLKHTLLIATGEKVLGEKPAHQGKSSGFLNQSISTIDSKVARSEEFKPTFVQCPSTLRLKRGYYFIYISCAIMFAVLGLNVCISIIFALKTKMVLVETYWQIRLLTMICCTSVLLSFSLFLQSLMLLLWG
;
A
#
# COMPACT_ATOMS: atom_id res chain seq x y z
N MET A 1 19.39 49.99 -4.96
CA MET A 1 19.30 49.88 -3.49
C MET A 1 18.91 48.45 -3.16
N SER A 2 19.83 47.68 -2.57
CA SER A 2 19.61 46.27 -2.26
C SER A 2 18.64 46.14 -1.09
N SER A 3 17.48 45.56 -1.34
CA SER A 3 16.57 45.10 -0.29
C SER A 3 17.21 43.91 0.42
N SER A 4 17.83 44.17 1.58
CA SER A 4 18.21 43.13 2.53
C SER A 4 16.96 42.31 2.86
N PRO A 5 17.02 40.96 2.83
CA PRO A 5 15.89 40.16 3.28
C PRO A 5 15.66 40.46 4.76
N LEU A 6 14.47 40.98 5.12
CA LEU A 6 14.05 41.03 6.51
C LEU A 6 14.17 39.62 7.09
N SER A 7 15.11 39.44 8.02
CA SER A 7 15.21 38.25 8.84
C SER A 7 13.89 38.06 9.57
N LEU A 8 13.18 36.96 9.31
CA LEU A 8 12.05 36.54 10.13
C LEU A 8 12.54 36.45 11.60
N PRO A 9 11.78 36.96 12.58
CA PRO A 9 12.14 36.82 13.99
C PRO A 9 12.34 35.34 14.33
N ASN A 10 13.48 35.03 14.96
CA ASN A 10 13.92 33.65 15.20
C ASN A 10 13.22 33.03 16.44
N SER A 11 12.45 33.83 17.19
CA SER A 11 11.69 33.37 18.35
C SER A 11 10.29 34.04 18.46
N PRO A 12 9.27 33.34 18.98
CA PRO A 12 7.95 33.90 19.24
C PRO A 12 7.98 35.12 20.19
N SER A 13 8.96 35.16 21.10
CA SER A 13 9.18 36.25 22.05
C SER A 13 9.65 37.55 21.38
N GLU A 14 10.48 37.47 20.34
CA GLU A 14 10.89 38.64 19.56
C GLU A 14 9.71 39.21 18.77
N ALA A 15 8.91 38.35 18.13
CA ALA A 15 7.70 38.77 17.44
C ALA A 15 6.69 39.45 18.38
N PHE A 16 6.56 38.95 19.63
CA PHE A 16 5.70 39.55 20.67
C PHE A 16 6.16 40.96 21.05
N SER A 17 7.46 41.14 21.28
CA SER A 17 8.03 42.45 21.60
C SER A 17 7.84 43.47 20.47
N ILE A 18 7.98 43.03 19.22
CA ILE A 18 7.80 43.87 18.03
C ILE A 18 6.33 44.28 17.87
N ILE A 19 5.39 43.34 17.97
CA ILE A 19 3.96 43.65 17.85
C ILE A 19 3.50 44.58 18.98
N ASN A 20 3.96 44.36 20.21
CA ASN A 20 3.70 45.28 21.32
C ASN A 20 4.22 46.69 21.03
N SER A 21 5.47 46.81 20.57
CA SER A 21 6.06 48.11 20.21
C SER A 21 5.34 48.81 19.05
N MET A 22 4.88 48.05 18.05
CA MET A 22 4.11 48.59 16.93
C MET A 22 2.72 49.03 17.38
N SER A 23 2.05 48.25 18.23
CA SER A 23 0.69 48.54 18.71
C SER A 23 0.56 49.85 19.47
N ALA A 24 1.66 50.36 20.03
CA ALA A 24 1.73 51.65 20.69
C ALA A 24 1.70 52.85 19.71
N VAL A 25 2.02 52.62 18.43
CA VAL A 25 2.16 53.69 17.42
C VAL A 25 1.16 53.53 16.27
N LEU A 26 0.83 52.30 15.89
CA LEU A 26 -0.06 51.99 14.78
C LEU A 26 -0.85 50.70 15.02
N ASN A 27 -2.00 50.55 14.38
CA ASN A 27 -2.81 49.33 14.47
C ASN A 27 -2.14 48.17 13.67
N PRO A 28 -1.58 47.13 14.33
CA PRO A 28 -0.83 46.09 13.63
C PRO A 28 -1.74 44.99 13.05
N TYR A 29 -2.98 44.87 13.55
CA TYR A 29 -3.87 43.76 13.23
C TYR A 29 -4.33 43.71 11.76
N PRO A 30 -4.67 44.84 11.08
CA PRO A 30 -4.95 44.85 9.64
C PRO A 30 -3.79 44.31 8.80
N PHE A 31 -2.55 44.65 9.16
CA PHE A 31 -1.37 44.19 8.43
C PHE A 31 -1.17 42.69 8.60
N ILE A 32 -1.33 42.17 9.82
CA ILE A 32 -1.26 40.72 10.08
C ILE A 32 -2.36 40.00 9.31
N LEU A 33 -3.59 40.50 9.33
CA LEU A 33 -4.72 39.95 8.59
C LEU A 33 -4.46 39.95 7.08
N GLN A 34 -3.90 41.04 6.54
CA GLN A 34 -3.51 41.15 5.14
C GLN A 34 -2.42 40.13 4.76
N ILE A 35 -1.41 39.95 5.62
CA ILE A 35 -0.35 38.95 5.39
C ILE A 35 -0.95 37.54 5.36
N ILE A 36 -1.80 37.19 6.34
CA ILE A 36 -2.44 35.88 6.43
C ILE A 36 -3.31 35.60 5.20
N THR A 37 -4.17 36.55 4.82
CA THR A 37 -5.05 36.42 3.64
C THR A 37 -4.25 36.32 2.34
N THR A 38 -3.18 37.09 2.20
CA THR A 38 -2.28 37.03 1.03
C THR A 38 -1.57 35.67 0.94
N GLN A 39 -1.09 35.13 2.07
CA GLN A 39 -0.47 33.81 2.10
C GLN A 39 -1.46 32.71 1.75
N GLN A 40 -2.70 32.78 2.26
CA GLN A 40 -3.77 31.84 1.93
C GLN A 40 -4.08 31.84 0.43
N GLN A 41 -4.14 33.01 -0.20
CA GLN A 41 -4.31 33.11 -1.65
C GLN A 41 -3.14 32.53 -2.45
N LYS A 42 -1.89 32.74 -1.98
CA LYS A 42 -0.69 32.14 -2.61
C LYS A 42 -0.67 30.62 -2.50
N LEU A 43 -1.21 30.06 -1.42
CA LEU A 43 -1.32 28.62 -1.17
C LEU A 43 -2.44 27.97 -2.01
N ALA A 44 -3.48 28.72 -2.40
CA ALA A 44 -4.55 28.25 -3.27
C ALA A 44 -4.05 28.10 -4.72
N ASN A 45 -3.45 26.95 -5.03
CA ASN A 45 -2.90 26.70 -6.36
C ASN A 45 -4.01 26.32 -7.37
N TYR A 46 -4.09 27.07 -8.48
CA TYR A 46 -5.06 26.84 -9.56
C TYR A 46 -4.90 25.47 -10.26
N SER A 47 -3.71 24.86 -10.22
CA SER A 47 -3.46 23.55 -10.84
C SER A 47 -3.89 22.35 -10.00
N LEU A 48 -4.10 22.54 -8.69
CA LEU A 48 -4.45 21.47 -7.75
C LEU A 48 -5.78 20.78 -8.11
N PRO A 49 -6.87 21.50 -8.43
CA PRO A 49 -8.12 20.86 -8.89
C PRO A 49 -7.93 19.99 -10.13
N THR A 50 -7.10 20.42 -11.08
CA THR A 50 -6.85 19.67 -12.33
C THR A 50 -6.18 18.33 -12.03
N VAL A 51 -5.12 18.33 -11.21
CA VAL A 51 -4.41 17.09 -10.81
C VAL A 51 -5.36 16.13 -10.10
N VAL A 52 -6.20 16.65 -9.21
CA VAL A 52 -7.16 15.87 -8.43
C VAL A 52 -8.27 15.27 -9.31
N VAL A 53 -8.74 16.01 -10.31
CA VAL A 53 -9.70 15.52 -11.32
C VAL A 53 -9.07 14.43 -12.16
N THR A 54 -7.84 14.62 -12.66
CA THR A 54 -7.13 13.58 -13.42
C THR A 54 -6.98 12.30 -12.59
N LEU A 55 -6.63 12.42 -11.31
CA LEU A 55 -6.58 11.29 -10.38
C LEU A 55 -7.93 10.58 -10.26
N GLY A 56 -9.00 11.36 -10.07
CA GLY A 56 -10.36 10.83 -9.93
C GLY A 56 -10.84 10.12 -11.18
N VAL A 57 -10.57 10.66 -12.37
CA VAL A 57 -10.88 10.02 -13.66
C VAL A 57 -10.11 8.71 -13.81
N ALA A 58 -8.82 8.68 -13.48
CA ALA A 58 -8.02 7.46 -13.56
C ALA A 58 -8.57 6.35 -12.65
N HIS A 59 -8.91 6.67 -11.39
CA HIS A 59 -9.47 5.69 -10.47
C HIS A 59 -10.92 5.30 -10.82
N LEU A 60 -11.69 6.19 -11.45
CA LEU A 60 -13.01 5.84 -12.00
C LEU A 60 -12.88 4.83 -13.15
N THR A 61 -11.93 5.03 -14.06
CA THR A 61 -11.65 4.06 -15.13
C THR A 61 -11.23 2.71 -14.55
N LEU A 62 -10.31 2.72 -13.58
CA LEU A 62 -9.85 1.50 -12.91
C LEU A 62 -10.98 0.80 -12.13
N LEU A 63 -11.87 1.56 -11.48
CA LEU A 63 -13.06 1.03 -10.81
C LEU A 63 -13.96 0.30 -11.80
N LEU A 64 -14.28 0.93 -12.94
CA LEU A 64 -15.10 0.32 -13.98
C LEU A 64 -14.45 -0.98 -14.50
N LEU A 65 -13.14 -0.96 -14.75
CA LEU A 65 -12.39 -2.14 -15.17
C LEU A 65 -12.40 -3.26 -14.11
N ALA A 66 -12.21 -2.93 -12.84
CA ALA A 66 -12.25 -3.88 -11.73
C ALA A 66 -13.64 -4.50 -11.56
N VAL A 67 -14.70 -3.70 -11.67
CA VAL A 67 -16.09 -4.17 -11.62
C VAL A 67 -16.41 -5.09 -12.81
N ILE A 68 -16.03 -4.69 -14.03
CA ILE A 68 -16.25 -5.50 -15.24
C ILE A 68 -15.51 -6.84 -15.11
N THR A 69 -14.23 -6.83 -14.73
CA THR A 69 -13.46 -8.07 -14.55
C THR A 69 -14.04 -8.95 -13.45
N PHE A 70 -14.48 -8.38 -12.33
CA PHE A 70 -15.16 -9.12 -11.26
C PHE A 70 -16.46 -9.77 -11.74
N ILE A 71 -17.29 -9.05 -12.50
CA ILE A 71 -18.54 -9.57 -13.07
C ILE A 71 -18.23 -10.68 -14.08
N LEU A 72 -17.29 -10.47 -15.00
CA LEU A 72 -16.88 -11.49 -15.97
C LEU A 72 -16.39 -12.77 -15.28
N LYS A 73 -15.59 -12.65 -14.23
CA LYS A 73 -15.13 -13.79 -13.40
C LYS A 73 -16.30 -14.51 -12.72
N SER A 74 -17.25 -13.74 -12.20
CA SER A 74 -18.42 -14.27 -11.49
C SER A 74 -19.42 -14.97 -12.43
N LEU A 75 -19.52 -14.51 -13.67
CA LEU A 75 -20.43 -15.07 -14.68
C LEU A 75 -19.82 -16.22 -15.48
N ARG A 76 -18.50 -16.41 -15.42
CA ARG A 76 -17.80 -17.46 -16.17
C ARG A 76 -18.32 -18.85 -15.77
N LYS A 77 -18.76 -19.60 -16.79
CA LYS A 77 -19.14 -21.01 -16.65
C LYS A 77 -17.94 -21.88 -17.05
N ASP A 78 -17.60 -22.84 -16.21
CA ASP A 78 -16.64 -23.89 -16.52
C ASP A 78 -17.43 -25.18 -16.68
N ASN A 79 -17.31 -25.82 -17.85
CA ASN A 79 -18.04 -27.06 -18.19
C ASN A 79 -19.55 -26.98 -17.92
N GLY A 80 -20.19 -25.87 -18.33
CA GLY A 80 -21.64 -25.66 -18.20
C GLY A 80 -22.14 -25.30 -16.79
N LYS A 81 -21.28 -25.36 -15.76
CA LYS A 81 -21.62 -24.98 -14.38
C LYS A 81 -21.00 -23.62 -14.04
N ARG A 82 -21.75 -22.77 -13.33
CA ARG A 82 -21.19 -21.50 -12.81
C ARG A 82 -20.02 -21.82 -11.87
N ARG A 83 -18.89 -21.15 -12.07
CA ARG A 83 -17.74 -21.23 -11.14
C ARG A 83 -18.21 -20.74 -9.77
N LYS A 84 -18.04 -21.54 -8.72
CA LYS A 84 -18.35 -21.09 -7.35
C LYS A 84 -17.41 -19.93 -7.01
N ILE A 85 -17.96 -18.83 -6.51
CA ILE A 85 -17.20 -17.69 -5.99
C ILE A 85 -16.77 -18.04 -4.58
N TRP A 86 -15.48 -17.90 -4.29
CA TRP A 86 -14.91 -18.17 -2.97
C TRP A 86 -13.75 -17.20 -2.74
N PHE A 87 -13.76 -16.49 -1.64
CA PHE A 87 -12.66 -15.60 -1.24
C PHE A 87 -11.57 -16.34 -0.47
N TRP A 88 -11.92 -17.45 0.18
CA TRP A 88 -11.02 -18.23 1.01
C TRP A 88 -11.27 -19.74 0.84
N ARG A 89 -10.21 -20.56 0.74
CA ARG A 89 -10.30 -22.02 0.91
C ARG A 89 -9.82 -22.42 2.27
N ARG A 90 -10.46 -23.46 2.80
CA ARG A 90 -9.85 -24.30 3.82
C ARG A 90 -9.06 -25.40 3.13
N HIS A 91 -7.79 -25.57 3.50
CA HIS A 91 -6.95 -26.68 3.08
C HIS A 91 -6.46 -27.43 4.32
N TYR A 92 -6.82 -28.70 4.44
CA TYR A 92 -6.41 -29.56 5.55
C TYR A 92 -5.18 -30.37 5.14
N LEU A 93 -4.15 -30.37 5.99
CA LEU A 93 -3.08 -31.36 5.91
C LEU A 93 -3.54 -32.63 6.62
N LEU A 94 -3.07 -33.78 6.15
CA LEU A 94 -3.19 -35.04 6.90
C LEU A 94 -2.60 -34.82 8.32
N ASP A 95 -3.32 -35.29 9.34
CA ASP A 95 -2.98 -35.17 10.76
C ASP A 95 -3.14 -33.79 11.43
N HIS A 96 -3.80 -32.81 10.79
CA HIS A 96 -4.09 -31.50 11.40
C HIS A 96 -5.59 -31.17 11.42
N GLU A 97 -6.14 -30.86 12.61
CA GLU A 97 -7.53 -30.43 12.76
C GLU A 97 -7.78 -28.99 12.24
N ILE A 98 -6.75 -28.14 12.28
CA ILE A 98 -6.87 -26.73 11.86
C ILE A 98 -6.47 -26.58 10.39
N PRO A 99 -7.35 -26.05 9.52
CA PRO A 99 -7.03 -25.84 8.11
C PRO A 99 -6.20 -24.57 7.88
N TYR A 100 -5.41 -24.56 6.81
CA TYR A 100 -4.88 -23.33 6.24
C TYR A 100 -5.99 -22.57 5.52
N LEU A 101 -6.04 -21.26 5.74
CA LEU A 101 -6.95 -20.32 5.08
C LEU A 101 -6.24 -19.70 3.88
N VAL A 102 -6.47 -20.28 2.71
CA VAL A 102 -5.82 -19.85 1.47
C VAL A 102 -6.68 -18.76 0.82
N PRO A 103 -6.19 -17.51 0.70
CA PRO A 103 -6.91 -16.46 0.01
C PRO A 103 -7.00 -16.78 -1.48
N ASN A 104 -8.17 -16.54 -2.05
CA ASN A 104 -8.36 -16.59 -3.49
C ASN A 104 -7.96 -15.24 -4.08
N GLY A 105 -6.69 -15.15 -4.50
CA GLY A 105 -6.16 -13.95 -5.16
C GLY A 105 -6.93 -13.56 -6.42
N ASN A 106 -7.71 -14.46 -7.04
CA ASN A 106 -8.45 -14.18 -8.27
C ASN A 106 -9.80 -13.46 -8.06
N PHE A 107 -10.28 -13.35 -6.81
CA PHE A 107 -11.49 -12.57 -6.48
C PHE A 107 -11.22 -11.52 -5.39
N SER A 108 -10.27 -11.80 -4.49
CA SER A 108 -9.96 -10.90 -3.37
C SER A 108 -9.22 -9.65 -3.83
N ILE A 109 -8.41 -9.75 -4.89
CA ILE A 109 -7.69 -8.61 -5.46
C ILE A 109 -8.66 -7.60 -6.05
N GLU A 110 -9.63 -8.04 -6.83
CA GLU A 110 -10.60 -7.18 -7.52
C GLU A 110 -11.53 -6.51 -6.53
N LEU A 111 -12.01 -7.27 -5.53
CA LEU A 111 -12.85 -6.71 -4.47
C LEU A 111 -12.13 -5.58 -3.72
N LEU A 112 -10.87 -5.81 -3.34
CA LEU A 112 -10.09 -4.79 -2.65
C LEU A 112 -9.72 -3.62 -3.54
N GLN A 113 -9.43 -3.86 -4.82
CA GLN A 113 -9.20 -2.80 -5.81
C GLN A 113 -10.45 -1.91 -5.99
N ILE A 114 -11.65 -2.49 -5.97
CA ILE A 114 -12.91 -1.73 -5.98
C ILE A 114 -12.98 -0.81 -4.76
N PHE A 115 -12.70 -1.33 -3.56
CA PHE A 115 -12.67 -0.51 -2.34
C PHE A 115 -11.62 0.61 -2.40
N SER A 116 -10.41 0.32 -2.87
CA SER A 116 -9.35 1.33 -3.05
C SER A 116 -9.80 2.43 -4.00
N CYS A 117 -10.31 2.07 -5.18
CA CYS A 117 -10.77 3.04 -6.16
C CYS A 117 -11.92 3.91 -5.61
N CYS A 118 -12.86 3.34 -4.85
CA CYS A 118 -13.90 4.11 -4.16
C CYS A 118 -13.30 5.13 -3.19
N PHE A 119 -12.32 4.75 -2.37
CA PHE A 119 -11.67 5.67 -1.43
C PHE A 119 -10.90 6.78 -2.14
N TYR A 120 -10.18 6.47 -3.22
CA TYR A 120 -9.51 7.48 -4.03
C TYR A 120 -10.49 8.44 -4.72
N ILE A 121 -11.64 7.95 -5.19
CA ILE A 121 -12.69 8.83 -5.75
C ILE A 121 -13.25 9.76 -4.67
N LEU A 122 -13.48 9.25 -3.45
CA LEU A 122 -13.92 10.09 -2.32
C LEU A 122 -12.87 11.14 -1.95
N PHE A 123 -11.59 10.76 -1.90
CA PHE A 123 -10.47 11.68 -1.73
C PHE A 123 -10.46 12.76 -2.82
N SER A 124 -10.58 12.36 -4.09
CA SER A 124 -10.59 13.30 -5.21
C SER A 124 -11.78 14.24 -5.19
N ALA A 125 -12.99 13.73 -4.92
CA ALA A 125 -14.21 14.53 -4.87
C ALA A 125 -14.17 15.54 -3.72
N THR A 126 -13.79 15.11 -2.52
CA THR A 126 -13.68 15.99 -1.34
C THR A 126 -12.62 17.08 -1.56
N THR A 127 -11.45 16.71 -2.07
CA THR A 127 -10.38 17.66 -2.39
C THR A 127 -10.80 18.66 -3.45
N TYR A 128 -11.48 18.21 -4.52
CA TYR A 128 -11.99 19.09 -5.56
C TYR A 128 -12.97 20.13 -5.03
N VAL A 129 -13.95 19.71 -4.22
CA VAL A 129 -14.95 20.61 -3.64
C VAL A 129 -14.29 21.65 -2.74
N VAL A 130 -13.34 21.23 -1.90
CA VAL A 130 -12.58 22.14 -1.01
C VAL A 130 -11.73 23.13 -1.78
N CYS A 131 -11.07 22.70 -2.85
CA CYS A 131 -10.23 23.60 -3.65
C CYS A 131 -11.06 24.60 -4.47
N LYS A 132 -12.19 24.15 -5.04
CA LYS A 132 -13.01 25.00 -5.93
C LYS A 132 -13.96 25.92 -5.17
N TYR A 133 -14.46 25.48 -4.01
CA TYR A 133 -15.45 26.21 -3.21
C TYR A 133 -14.99 26.28 -1.75
N PRO A 134 -13.87 26.92 -1.40
CA PRO A 134 -13.27 26.82 -0.06
C PRO A 134 -14.19 27.28 1.09
N GLN A 135 -15.15 28.16 0.80
CA GLN A 135 -16.08 28.73 1.78
C GLN A 135 -17.34 27.88 2.03
N VAL A 136 -17.62 26.87 1.19
CA VAL A 136 -18.85 26.08 1.25
C VAL A 136 -18.74 24.86 2.19
N PRO A 137 -17.65 24.07 2.16
CA PRO A 137 -17.53 22.88 2.98
C PRO A 137 -17.39 23.17 4.46
N SER A 138 -17.99 22.31 5.27
CA SER A 138 -17.79 22.31 6.72
C SER A 138 -16.32 22.04 7.08
N PRO A 139 -15.84 22.46 8.27
CA PRO A 139 -14.51 22.11 8.77
C PRO A 139 -14.27 20.59 8.79
N VAL A 140 -15.32 19.80 9.00
CA VAL A 140 -15.26 18.32 8.96
C VAL A 140 -14.95 17.83 7.55
N THR A 141 -15.54 18.43 6.52
CA THR A 141 -15.28 18.08 5.13
C THR A 141 -13.85 18.42 4.72
N HIS A 142 -13.35 19.59 5.13
CA HIS A 142 -11.93 19.96 4.96
C HIS A 142 -10.99 18.95 5.63
N ALA A 143 -11.29 18.61 6.89
CA ALA A 143 -10.53 17.63 7.65
C ALA A 143 -10.58 16.21 7.05
N SER A 144 -11.66 15.84 6.36
CA SER A 144 -11.81 14.50 5.79
C SER A 144 -10.82 14.20 4.66
N ILE A 145 -10.25 15.22 4.02
CA ILE A 145 -9.27 15.04 2.92
C ILE A 145 -8.06 14.23 3.40
N ILE A 146 -7.47 14.61 4.54
CA ILE A 146 -6.28 13.94 5.07
C ILE A 146 -6.59 12.52 5.57
N PHE A 147 -7.83 12.29 6.01
CA PHE A 147 -8.31 10.95 6.36
C PHE A 147 -8.39 10.06 5.14
N TRP A 148 -9.10 10.48 4.09
CA TRP A 148 -9.26 9.69 2.86
C TRP A 148 -7.90 9.41 2.20
N TYR A 149 -7.01 10.40 2.21
CA TYR A 149 -5.63 10.23 1.76
C TYR A 149 -4.93 9.07 2.48
N ALA A 150 -4.97 9.06 3.81
CA ALA A 150 -4.27 8.07 4.63
C ALA A 150 -4.79 6.64 4.44
N ILE A 151 -6.09 6.46 4.15
CA ILE A 151 -6.70 5.14 4.06
C ILE A 151 -6.86 4.61 2.63
N ALA A 152 -6.77 5.46 1.61
CA ALA A 152 -7.13 5.08 0.24
C ALA A 152 -6.30 3.91 -0.32
N ILE A 153 -5.02 3.81 0.05
CA ILE A 153 -4.10 2.77 -0.43
C ILE A 153 -4.11 1.49 0.42
N VAL A 154 -4.82 1.48 1.57
CA VAL A 154 -4.93 0.30 2.46
C VAL A 154 -5.50 -0.93 1.74
N PRO A 155 -6.61 -0.84 0.98
CA PRO A 155 -7.16 -2.01 0.31
C PRO A 155 -6.19 -2.58 -0.74
N ASP A 156 -5.46 -1.74 -1.47
CA ASP A 156 -4.47 -2.20 -2.44
C ASP A 156 -3.30 -2.94 -1.77
N ALA A 157 -2.80 -2.40 -0.64
CA ALA A 157 -1.77 -3.08 0.15
C ALA A 157 -2.24 -4.46 0.65
N ALA A 158 -3.48 -4.55 1.12
CA ALA A 158 -4.09 -5.83 1.49
C ALA A 158 -4.24 -6.77 0.28
N ALA A 159 -4.53 -6.24 -0.91
CA ALA A 159 -4.70 -7.02 -2.13
C ALA A 159 -3.38 -7.67 -2.55
N PHE A 160 -2.27 -6.92 -2.50
CA PHE A 160 -0.94 -7.51 -2.71
C PHE A 160 -0.60 -8.54 -1.66
N TRP A 161 -0.85 -8.24 -0.39
CA TRP A 161 -0.57 -9.19 0.67
C TRP A 161 -1.29 -10.52 0.45
N TRP A 162 -2.61 -10.50 0.25
CA TRP A 162 -3.40 -11.71 0.00
C TRP A 162 -3.07 -12.36 -1.35
N GLY A 163 -2.79 -11.59 -2.39
CA GLY A 163 -2.33 -12.11 -3.68
C GLY A 163 -1.03 -12.91 -3.53
N GLY A 164 -0.05 -12.36 -2.82
CA GLY A 164 1.21 -13.01 -2.51
C GLY A 164 1.04 -14.25 -1.63
N TRP A 165 0.19 -14.19 -0.60
CA TRP A 165 -0.13 -15.35 0.24
C TRP A 165 -0.84 -16.47 -0.52
N GLY A 166 -1.73 -16.14 -1.45
CA GLY A 166 -2.36 -17.12 -2.32
C GLY A 166 -1.33 -17.90 -3.15
N ALA A 167 -0.34 -17.18 -3.72
CA ALA A 167 0.76 -17.80 -4.46
C ALA A 167 1.70 -18.59 -3.53
N PHE A 168 2.04 -18.05 -2.36
CA PHE A 168 2.90 -18.70 -1.38
C PHE A 168 2.31 -20.03 -0.89
N TYR A 169 1.02 -20.05 -0.53
CA TYR A 169 0.36 -21.28 -0.08
C TYR A 169 0.30 -22.35 -1.16
N LEU A 170 0.15 -21.98 -2.44
CA LEU A 170 0.21 -22.96 -3.54
C LEU A 170 1.58 -23.64 -3.63
N VAL A 171 2.66 -22.91 -3.39
CA VAL A 171 4.04 -23.45 -3.37
C VAL A 171 4.29 -24.27 -2.11
N PHE A 172 3.82 -23.77 -0.98
CA PHE A 172 4.05 -24.37 0.33
C PHE A 172 3.32 -25.70 0.51
N LEU A 173 2.06 -25.76 0.07
CA LEU A 173 1.18 -26.93 0.18
C LEU A 173 1.33 -27.90 -1.00
N SER A 174 2.38 -27.78 -1.82
CA SER A 174 2.56 -28.69 -2.96
C SER A 174 2.89 -30.12 -2.48
N PRO A 175 2.33 -31.18 -3.12
CA PRO A 175 2.48 -32.57 -2.66
C PRO A 175 3.94 -33.04 -2.52
N THR A 176 4.82 -32.55 -3.39
CA THR A 176 6.26 -32.88 -3.42
C THR A 176 7.02 -32.51 -2.14
N ARG A 177 6.56 -31.54 -1.35
CA ARG A 177 7.15 -31.21 -0.05
C ARG A 177 6.61 -32.05 1.11
N LEU A 178 5.40 -32.58 0.96
CA LEU A 178 4.72 -33.34 2.01
C LEU A 178 5.33 -34.73 2.17
N GLU A 179 5.69 -35.39 1.08
CA GLU A 179 6.27 -36.75 1.14
C GLU A 179 7.72 -36.77 1.67
N THR A 180 8.49 -35.69 1.49
CA THR A 180 9.88 -35.63 1.99
C THR A 180 9.99 -35.36 3.50
N VAL A 181 8.94 -34.79 4.11
CA VAL A 181 8.94 -34.43 5.55
C VAL A 181 8.25 -35.50 6.42
N GLN A 182 7.58 -36.49 5.81
CA GLN A 182 6.85 -37.57 6.50
C GLN A 182 7.72 -38.58 7.29
N SER A 183 9.03 -38.38 7.38
CA SER A 183 9.86 -39.09 8.38
C SER A 183 9.75 -38.41 9.75
N LYS A 184 8.62 -38.61 10.47
CA LYS A 184 8.43 -38.39 11.94
C LYS A 184 8.97 -37.08 12.57
N ARG A 185 9.36 -36.06 11.80
CA ARG A 185 9.91 -34.81 12.33
C ARG A 185 8.78 -33.84 12.58
N LYS A 186 8.71 -33.32 13.82
CA LYS A 186 7.82 -32.23 14.20
C LYS A 186 7.90 -31.12 13.15
N ILE A 187 6.75 -30.77 12.58
CA ILE A 187 6.65 -29.63 11.67
C ILE A 187 7.15 -28.39 12.43
N PRO A 188 8.09 -27.61 11.87
CA PRO A 188 8.61 -26.43 12.54
C PRO A 188 7.47 -25.45 12.85
N PHE A 189 7.55 -24.76 13.99
CA PHE A 189 6.49 -23.83 14.47
C PHE A 189 6.01 -22.84 13.40
N ILE A 190 6.93 -22.32 12.59
CA ILE A 190 6.68 -21.38 11.48
C ILE A 190 5.69 -21.95 10.45
N HIS A 191 5.57 -23.27 10.37
CA HIS A 191 4.73 -23.97 9.40
C HIS A 191 3.36 -24.36 9.97
N GLN A 192 3.07 -24.06 11.25
CA GLN A 192 1.79 -24.37 11.84
C GLN A 192 0.65 -23.56 11.20
N PRO A 193 -0.53 -24.16 10.96
CA PRO A 193 -1.68 -23.48 10.34
C PRO A 193 -2.10 -22.22 11.10
N LEU A 194 -2.10 -22.27 12.43
CA LEU A 194 -2.49 -21.13 13.26
C LEU A 194 -1.56 -19.94 13.04
N PHE A 195 -0.25 -20.14 13.14
CA PHE A 195 0.75 -19.09 12.91
C PHE A 195 0.66 -18.50 11.50
N MET A 196 0.57 -19.35 10.48
CA MET A 196 0.47 -18.92 9.08
C MET A 196 -0.82 -18.14 8.79
N ASN A 197 -1.97 -18.61 9.32
CA ASN A 197 -3.25 -17.90 9.20
C ASN A 197 -3.22 -16.55 9.94
N THR A 198 -2.61 -16.50 11.13
CA THR A 198 -2.44 -15.26 11.89
C THR A 198 -1.63 -14.23 11.11
N ILE A 199 -0.56 -14.62 10.41
CA ILE A 199 0.21 -13.67 9.58
C ILE A 199 -0.58 -13.27 8.32
N CYS A 200 -1.24 -14.23 7.66
CA CYS A 200 -2.00 -13.98 6.44
C CYS A 200 -3.14 -12.96 6.64
N LEU A 201 -3.86 -13.06 7.76
CA LEU A 201 -4.98 -12.16 8.10
C LEU A 201 -4.55 -10.98 8.97
N GLY A 202 -3.68 -11.22 9.94
CA GLY A 202 -3.31 -10.24 10.96
C GLY A 202 -2.51 -9.07 10.39
N VAL A 203 -1.66 -9.27 9.39
CA VAL A 203 -0.86 -8.18 8.81
C VAL A 203 -1.74 -7.13 8.11
N PRO A 204 -2.65 -7.48 7.18
CA PRO A 204 -3.58 -6.51 6.58
C PRO A 204 -4.49 -5.82 7.60
N VAL A 205 -4.96 -6.56 8.60
CA VAL A 205 -5.76 -5.98 9.71
C VAL A 205 -4.91 -4.98 10.50
N GLY A 206 -3.65 -5.30 10.78
CA GLY A 206 -2.69 -4.41 11.43
C GLY A 206 -2.46 -3.13 10.63
N PHE A 207 -2.26 -3.24 9.32
CA PHE A 207 -2.13 -2.07 8.44
C PHE A 207 -3.39 -1.22 8.45
N ALA A 208 -4.57 -1.83 8.26
CA ALA A 208 -5.83 -1.11 8.23
C ALA A 208 -6.11 -0.39 9.55
N THR A 209 -5.92 -1.05 10.69
CA THR A 209 -6.12 -0.44 12.01
C THR A 209 -5.13 0.68 12.29
N TYR A 210 -3.86 0.53 11.89
CA TYR A 210 -2.85 1.58 12.02
C TYR A 210 -3.23 2.83 11.20
N PHE A 211 -3.48 2.69 9.89
CA PHE A 211 -3.78 3.83 9.01
C PHE A 211 -5.14 4.45 9.30
N LEU A 212 -6.13 3.66 9.73
CA LEU A 212 -7.39 4.19 10.23
C LEU A 212 -7.15 5.08 11.46
N SER A 213 -6.36 4.60 12.43
CA SER A 213 -6.05 5.35 13.65
C SER A 213 -5.28 6.64 13.37
N VAL A 214 -4.24 6.56 12.53
CA VAL A 214 -3.43 7.73 12.15
C VAL A 214 -4.25 8.70 11.32
N GLY A 215 -5.01 8.22 10.33
CA GLY A 215 -5.90 9.04 9.51
C GLY A 215 -6.97 9.77 10.33
N THR A 216 -7.62 9.09 11.29
CA THR A 216 -8.59 9.73 12.18
C THR A 216 -7.93 10.79 13.05
N LYS A 217 -6.76 10.50 13.64
CA LYS A 217 -6.00 11.50 14.42
C LYS A 217 -5.64 12.72 13.58
N MET A 218 -5.15 12.52 12.36
CA MET A 218 -4.82 13.63 11.45
C MET A 218 -6.05 14.48 11.12
N ALA A 219 -7.21 13.86 10.87
CA ALA A 219 -8.44 14.61 10.61
C ALA A 219 -8.91 15.41 11.84
N VAL A 220 -8.84 14.83 13.04
CA VAL A 220 -9.19 15.55 14.28
C VAL A 220 -8.26 16.75 14.50
N GLU A 221 -6.95 16.57 14.33
CA GLU A 221 -5.97 17.64 14.47
C GLU A 221 -6.16 18.73 13.39
N LEU A 222 -6.41 18.34 12.14
CA LEU A 222 -6.67 19.29 11.06
C LEU A 222 -7.94 20.10 11.30
N LYS A 223 -9.01 19.46 11.79
CA LYS A 223 -10.24 20.16 12.18
C LYS A 223 -9.95 21.23 13.25
N GLN A 224 -9.19 20.87 14.30
CA GLN A 224 -8.83 21.81 15.36
C GLN A 224 -7.97 22.96 14.85
N ILE A 225 -7.05 22.70 13.92
CA ILE A 225 -6.26 23.75 13.26
C ILE A 225 -7.17 24.71 12.50
N ILE A 226 -8.15 24.20 11.74
CA ILE A 226 -9.11 25.03 11.00
C ILE A 226 -9.94 25.89 11.96
N GLU A 227 -10.41 25.32 13.08
CA GLU A 227 -11.17 26.06 14.09
C GLU A 227 -10.33 27.15 14.76
N LEU A 228 -9.08 26.85 15.15
CA LEU A 228 -8.14 27.83 15.71
C LEU A 228 -7.78 28.92 14.70
N TYR A 229 -7.65 28.57 13.42
CA TYR A 229 -7.37 29.53 12.36
C TYR A 229 -8.56 30.48 12.13
N ASN A 230 -9.79 29.96 12.16
CA ASN A 230 -10.99 30.80 12.11
C ASN A 230 -11.11 31.70 13.34
N LEU A 231 -10.74 31.20 14.53
CA LEU A 231 -10.68 32.00 15.75
C LEU A 231 -9.63 33.12 15.63
N LEU A 232 -8.45 32.82 15.07
CA LEU A 232 -7.41 33.81 14.81
C LEU A 232 -7.92 34.94 13.91
N LEU A 233 -8.57 34.60 12.79
CA LEU A 233 -9.11 35.58 11.84
C LEU A 233 -10.19 36.47 12.49
N ARG A 234 -11.09 35.90 13.29
CA ARG A 234 -12.11 36.65 14.03
C ARG A 234 -11.49 37.59 15.06
N THR A 235 -10.57 37.06 15.86
CA THR A 235 -9.86 37.83 16.90
C THR A 235 -9.10 38.99 16.28
N LEU A 236 -8.39 38.77 15.17
CA LEU A 236 -7.70 39.84 14.44
C LEU A 236 -8.68 40.89 13.90
N GLY A 237 -9.86 40.50 13.41
CA GLY A 237 -10.89 41.43 12.96
C GLY A 237 -11.46 42.28 14.10
N GLU A 238 -11.76 41.66 15.24
CA GLU A 238 -12.27 42.33 16.44
C GLU A 238 -11.23 43.28 17.04
N LEU A 239 -9.99 42.81 17.23
CA LEU A 239 -8.89 43.62 17.71
C LEU A 239 -8.57 44.78 16.75
N SER A 240 -8.66 44.54 15.43
CA SER A 240 -8.52 45.60 14.44
C SER A 240 -9.59 46.68 14.57
N ALA A 241 -10.84 46.31 14.89
CA ALA A 241 -11.97 47.24 14.99
C ALA A 241 -11.98 48.00 16.33
N LEU A 242 -11.52 47.35 17.40
CA LEU A 242 -11.50 47.91 18.76
C LEU A 242 -10.22 48.68 19.08
N TRP A 243 -9.18 48.57 18.26
CA TRP A 243 -7.90 49.24 18.49
C TRP A 243 -8.07 50.76 18.59
N LYS A 244 -7.46 51.33 19.63
CA LYS A 244 -7.32 52.77 19.84
C LYS A 244 -5.87 53.10 20.19
N PRO A 245 -5.38 54.29 19.81
CA PRO A 245 -4.12 54.78 20.35
C PRO A 245 -4.22 54.85 21.89
N ASP A 246 -3.15 54.45 22.58
CA ASP A 246 -3.00 54.48 24.05
C ASP A 246 -3.97 53.60 24.87
N ASP A 247 -4.53 52.54 24.30
CA ASP A 247 -5.32 51.55 25.05
C ASP A 247 -4.46 50.79 26.08
N PRO A 248 -4.76 50.85 27.40
CA PRO A 248 -4.01 50.11 28.41
C PRO A 248 -4.11 48.58 28.24
N LEU A 249 -5.08 48.08 27.47
CA LEU A 249 -5.29 46.65 27.24
C LEU A 249 -4.46 46.08 26.08
N HIS A 250 -3.61 46.87 25.41
CA HIS A 250 -2.81 46.41 24.27
C HIS A 250 -1.98 45.16 24.56
N SER A 251 -1.35 45.09 25.73
CA SER A 251 -0.52 43.94 26.11
C SER A 251 -1.36 42.66 26.31
N GLU A 252 -2.56 42.78 26.88
CA GLU A 252 -3.45 41.64 27.11
C GLU A 252 -4.05 41.14 25.79
N ASN A 253 -4.49 42.06 24.93
CA ASN A 253 -5.00 41.78 23.60
C ASN A 253 -3.95 41.08 22.72
N ASN A 254 -2.71 41.57 22.74
CA ASN A 254 -1.60 40.92 22.06
C ASN A 254 -1.29 39.55 22.68
N GLN A 255 -1.39 39.38 24.00
CA GLN A 255 -1.18 38.08 24.63
C GLN A 255 -2.23 37.05 24.17
N ILE A 256 -3.50 37.43 24.04
CA ILE A 256 -4.55 36.56 23.48
C ILE A 256 -4.18 36.12 22.06
N LEU A 257 -3.76 37.05 21.20
CA LEU A 257 -3.35 36.76 19.83
C LEU A 257 -2.18 35.76 19.79
N PHE A 258 -1.18 35.97 20.64
CA PHE A 258 0.00 35.10 20.70
C PHE A 258 -0.30 33.71 21.25
N ASN A 259 -1.19 33.60 22.24
CA ASN A 259 -1.65 32.31 22.74
C ASN A 259 -2.32 31.49 21.62
N ILE A 260 -3.10 32.13 20.74
CA ILE A 260 -3.72 31.47 19.58
C ILE A 260 -2.65 31.04 18.56
N LEU A 261 -1.67 31.90 18.25
CA LEU A 261 -0.58 31.59 17.33
C LEU A 261 0.32 30.46 17.85
N GLU A 262 0.60 30.43 19.16
CA GLU A 262 1.36 29.36 19.81
C GLU A 262 0.59 28.04 19.75
N ALA A 263 -0.72 28.06 20.03
CA ALA A 263 -1.58 26.89 19.90
C ALA A 263 -1.59 26.35 18.45
N LEU A 264 -1.70 27.24 17.45
CA LEU A 264 -1.62 26.89 16.03
C LEU A 264 -0.25 26.29 15.66
N SER A 265 0.85 26.88 16.14
CA SER A 265 2.21 26.38 15.91
C SER A 265 2.42 24.97 16.49
N LYS A 266 1.96 24.76 17.73
CA LYS A 266 2.01 23.46 18.40
C LYS A 266 1.22 22.41 17.62
N LYS A 267 0.00 22.75 17.21
CA LYS A 267 -0.89 21.87 16.44
C LYS A 267 -0.34 21.58 15.04
N SER A 268 0.23 22.58 14.36
CA SER A 268 0.91 22.44 13.07
C SER A 268 2.12 21.49 13.15
N THR A 269 2.89 21.57 14.23
CA THR A 269 4.00 20.64 14.48
C THR A 269 3.48 19.22 14.73
N GLN A 270 2.39 19.08 15.48
CA GLN A 270 1.78 17.79 15.77
C GLN A 270 1.22 17.11 14.49
N ILE A 271 0.50 17.84 13.63
CA ILE A 271 0.01 17.28 12.36
C ILE A 271 1.17 16.94 11.41
N SER A 272 2.25 17.73 11.40
CA SER A 272 3.46 17.42 10.63
C SER A 272 4.08 16.10 11.07
N TYR A 273 4.19 15.88 12.38
CA TYR A 273 4.70 14.64 12.95
C TYR A 273 3.80 13.44 12.61
N LEU A 274 2.47 13.62 12.67
CA LEU A 274 1.53 12.58 12.27
C LEU A 274 1.64 12.23 10.78
N ALA A 275 1.78 13.23 9.91
CA ALA A 275 1.99 13.02 8.48
C ALA A 275 3.31 12.30 8.18
N GLN A 276 4.40 12.63 8.91
CA GLN A 276 5.66 11.87 8.82
C GLN A 276 5.49 10.42 9.29
N THR A 277 4.77 10.21 10.38
CA THR A 277 4.50 8.87 10.93
C THR A 277 3.67 8.03 9.95
N GLU A 278 2.69 8.64 9.28
CA GLU A 278 1.90 8.01 8.22
C GLU A 278 2.77 7.58 7.04
N THR A 279 3.59 8.49 6.53
CA THR A 279 4.46 8.23 5.36
C THR A 279 5.55 7.20 5.65
N TYR A 280 6.19 7.25 6.82
CA TYR A 280 7.10 6.18 7.26
C TYR A 280 6.37 4.85 7.41
N GLY A 281 5.12 4.86 7.87
CA GLY A 281 4.25 3.69 7.89
C GLY A 281 4.13 3.06 6.50
N TRP A 282 3.85 3.86 5.45
CA TRP A 282 3.77 3.35 4.08
C TRP A 282 5.08 2.81 3.55
N ALA A 283 6.21 3.43 3.90
CA ALA A 283 7.52 2.90 3.57
C ALA A 283 7.76 1.53 4.21
N VAL A 284 7.43 1.36 5.50
CA VAL A 284 7.56 0.07 6.21
C VAL A 284 6.67 -1.01 5.58
N VAL A 285 5.41 -0.68 5.26
CA VAL A 285 4.50 -1.62 4.58
C VAL A 285 5.07 -2.04 3.23
N SER A 286 5.59 -1.08 2.45
CA SER A 286 6.13 -1.34 1.11
C SER A 286 7.38 -2.22 1.18
N VAL A 287 8.33 -1.92 2.07
CA VAL A 287 9.54 -2.73 2.28
C VAL A 287 9.18 -4.15 2.75
N SER A 288 8.24 -4.27 3.69
CA SER A 288 7.78 -5.57 4.19
C SER A 288 7.13 -6.41 3.08
N THR A 289 6.32 -5.76 2.24
CA THR A 289 5.67 -6.41 1.10
C THR A 289 6.69 -6.83 0.04
N ILE A 290 7.68 -5.99 -0.27
CA ILE A 290 8.79 -6.32 -1.18
C ILE A 290 9.55 -7.55 -0.66
N ALA A 291 9.95 -7.55 0.61
CA ALA A 291 10.70 -8.66 1.20
C ALA A 291 9.90 -9.98 1.13
N PHE A 292 8.61 -9.91 1.44
CA PHE A 292 7.70 -11.05 1.34
C PHE A 292 7.58 -11.58 -0.10
N TYR A 293 7.33 -10.70 -1.07
CA TYR A 293 7.22 -11.07 -2.49
C TYR A 293 8.53 -11.63 -3.04
N LEU A 294 9.68 -11.08 -2.65
CA LEU A 294 10.99 -11.60 -3.06
C LEU A 294 11.18 -13.04 -2.55
N GLY A 295 10.87 -13.28 -1.27
CA GLY A 295 10.90 -14.62 -0.68
C GLY A 295 9.96 -15.59 -1.37
N ALA A 296 8.70 -15.18 -1.62
CA ALA A 296 7.71 -15.99 -2.32
C ALA A 296 8.13 -16.31 -3.76
N THR A 297 8.68 -15.33 -4.49
CA THR A 297 9.15 -15.50 -5.87
C THR A 297 10.33 -16.47 -5.95
N ILE A 298 11.30 -16.36 -5.04
CA ILE A 298 12.43 -17.29 -4.97
C ILE A 298 11.93 -18.72 -4.69
N ALA A 299 10.99 -18.88 -3.75
CA ALA A 299 10.40 -20.17 -3.42
C ALA A 299 9.61 -20.77 -4.61
N ALA A 300 8.77 -19.96 -5.26
CA ALA A 300 8.03 -20.35 -6.45
C ALA A 300 8.94 -20.72 -7.62
N GLY A 301 10.00 -19.93 -7.86
CA GLY A 301 10.99 -20.20 -8.89
C GLY A 301 11.74 -21.51 -8.66
N LYS A 302 12.11 -21.82 -7.40
CA LYS A 302 12.70 -23.12 -7.05
C LYS A 302 11.75 -24.29 -7.31
N LEU A 303 10.49 -24.17 -6.88
CA LEU A 303 9.49 -25.21 -7.12
C LEU A 303 9.25 -25.40 -8.62
N LEU A 304 9.10 -24.32 -9.36
CA LEU A 304 8.88 -24.39 -10.80
C LEU A 304 10.07 -25.00 -11.53
N LYS A 305 11.31 -24.59 -11.22
CA LYS A 305 12.51 -25.20 -11.78
C LYS A 305 12.49 -26.71 -11.55
N HIS A 306 12.14 -27.14 -10.34
CA HIS A 306 12.03 -28.56 -10.01
C HIS A 306 10.94 -29.27 -10.85
N THR A 307 9.74 -28.68 -10.95
CA THR A 307 8.64 -29.22 -11.75
C THR A 307 8.98 -29.29 -13.23
N LEU A 308 9.70 -28.29 -13.75
CA LEU A 308 10.11 -28.23 -15.15
C LEU A 308 11.18 -29.27 -15.46
N LEU A 309 12.16 -29.47 -14.56
CA LEU A 309 13.16 -30.55 -14.66
C LEU A 309 12.51 -31.94 -14.64
N ILE A 310 11.46 -32.14 -13.84
CA ILE A 310 10.68 -33.39 -13.87
C ILE A 310 9.92 -33.53 -15.18
N ALA A 311 9.25 -32.47 -15.62
CA ALA A 311 8.44 -32.47 -16.84
C ALA A 311 9.28 -32.65 -18.11
N THR A 312 10.56 -32.24 -18.12
CA THR A 312 11.50 -32.49 -19.21
C THR A 312 12.18 -33.86 -19.12
N GLY A 313 11.91 -34.64 -18.08
CA GLY A 313 12.53 -35.94 -17.84
C GLY A 313 13.99 -35.87 -17.35
N GLU A 314 14.50 -34.68 -17.05
CA GLU A 314 15.86 -34.49 -16.50
C GLU A 314 15.94 -34.90 -15.01
N LYS A 315 14.81 -35.00 -14.33
CA LYS A 315 14.70 -35.55 -12.96
C LYS A 315 13.57 -36.56 -12.84
N VAL A 316 13.84 -37.69 -12.22
CA VAL A 316 12.83 -38.71 -11.92
C VAL A 316 11.95 -38.23 -10.74
N LEU A 317 10.63 -38.39 -10.87
CA LEU A 317 9.68 -38.10 -9.80
C LEU A 317 9.84 -39.14 -8.68
N GLY A 318 10.53 -38.76 -7.61
CA GLY A 318 10.74 -39.61 -6.43
C GLY A 318 12.02 -40.43 -6.50
N GLU A 319 13.16 -39.82 -6.16
CA GLU A 319 14.27 -40.60 -5.61
C GLU A 319 13.84 -41.07 -4.22
N LYS A 320 13.47 -42.35 -4.09
CA LYS A 320 13.56 -43.02 -2.79
C LYS A 320 15.01 -42.82 -2.32
N PRO A 321 15.25 -42.34 -1.09
CA PRO A 321 16.61 -42.29 -0.58
C PRO A 321 17.15 -43.72 -0.61
N ALA A 322 18.19 -43.92 -1.41
CA ALA A 322 18.95 -45.16 -1.38
C ALA A 322 19.58 -45.25 0.01
N HIS A 323 18.90 -45.93 0.93
CA HIS A 323 19.54 -46.40 2.13
C HIS A 323 20.59 -47.44 1.69
N GLN A 324 21.82 -46.95 1.53
CA GLN A 324 23.02 -47.75 1.71
C GLN A 324 23.03 -48.27 3.15
N GLY A 325 22.36 -49.38 3.38
CA GLY A 325 22.54 -50.23 4.55
C GLY A 325 23.10 -51.56 4.07
N LYS A 326 24.43 -51.70 4.11
CA LYS A 326 25.10 -52.99 4.01
C LYS A 326 24.48 -53.94 5.06
N SER A 327 23.84 -55.01 4.61
CA SER A 327 23.71 -56.23 5.40
C SER A 327 23.99 -57.42 4.48
N SER A 328 25.19 -57.95 4.66
CA SER A 328 25.65 -59.23 4.13
C SER A 328 24.81 -60.39 4.66
N GLY A 329 24.55 -61.38 3.80
CA GLY A 329 24.46 -62.77 4.22
C GLY A 329 23.14 -63.50 3.96
N PHE A 330 23.25 -64.57 3.17
CA PHE A 330 22.41 -65.78 3.16
C PHE A 330 20.99 -65.70 2.55
N LEU A 331 20.83 -66.14 1.30
CA LEU A 331 20.48 -67.54 0.96
C LEU A 331 20.37 -67.75 -0.56
N ASN A 332 20.91 -68.88 -1.00
CA ASN A 332 20.99 -69.39 -2.36
C ASN A 332 19.70 -70.04 -2.86
N GLN A 333 19.67 -70.27 -4.18
CA GLN A 333 18.91 -71.27 -4.97
C GLN A 333 17.45 -70.95 -5.36
N SER A 334 17.21 -70.66 -6.64
CA SER A 334 16.97 -71.72 -7.64
C SER A 334 16.96 -71.20 -9.09
N ILE A 335 17.68 -71.93 -9.93
CA ILE A 335 17.78 -71.96 -11.41
C ILE A 335 16.38 -71.95 -12.06
N SER A 336 16.09 -71.17 -13.11
CA SER A 336 16.29 -71.65 -14.49
C SER A 336 16.39 -70.54 -15.55
N THR A 337 17.46 -70.67 -16.32
CA THR A 337 17.72 -70.22 -17.70
C THR A 337 16.50 -70.15 -18.63
N ILE A 338 16.27 -68.98 -19.23
CA ILE A 338 15.83 -68.86 -20.62
C ILE A 338 16.74 -67.86 -21.32
N ASP A 339 17.47 -68.39 -22.27
CA ASP A 339 18.29 -67.70 -23.25
C ASP A 339 17.37 -67.16 -24.35
N SER A 340 17.34 -65.85 -24.59
CA SER A 340 17.11 -65.31 -25.94
C SER A 340 17.59 -63.87 -26.04
N LYS A 341 18.77 -63.73 -26.63
CA LYS A 341 19.18 -62.55 -27.39
C LYS A 341 18.07 -62.17 -28.38
N VAL A 342 17.36 -61.06 -28.16
CA VAL A 342 16.87 -60.13 -29.19
C VAL A 342 16.57 -58.79 -28.51
N ALA A 343 16.81 -57.70 -29.24
CA ALA A 343 16.57 -56.31 -28.91
C ALA A 343 17.65 -55.64 -28.06
N ARG A 344 18.63 -55.07 -28.79
CA ARG A 344 19.24 -53.79 -28.44
C ARG A 344 18.20 -52.93 -27.73
N SER A 345 18.44 -52.66 -26.45
CA SER A 345 17.84 -51.52 -25.76
C SER A 345 18.26 -50.28 -26.53
N GLU A 346 17.41 -49.84 -27.46
CA GLU A 346 17.41 -48.47 -27.93
C GLU A 346 17.51 -47.58 -26.70
N GLU A 347 18.49 -46.68 -26.70
CA GLU A 347 18.44 -45.50 -25.85
C GLU A 347 17.06 -44.89 -26.03
N PHE A 348 16.19 -45.08 -25.03
CA PHE A 348 14.98 -44.29 -24.87
C PHE A 348 15.46 -42.86 -24.62
N LYS A 349 15.85 -42.14 -25.68
CA LYS A 349 15.77 -40.68 -25.69
C LYS A 349 14.28 -40.40 -25.63
N PRO A 350 13.75 -39.88 -24.51
CA PRO A 350 12.37 -39.51 -24.49
C PRO A 350 12.28 -38.27 -25.37
N THR A 351 11.86 -38.47 -26.63
CA THR A 351 11.44 -37.38 -27.50
C THR A 351 10.14 -36.84 -26.90
N PHE A 352 10.27 -36.08 -25.82
CA PHE A 352 9.17 -35.35 -25.21
C PHE A 352 8.71 -34.32 -26.23
N VAL A 353 7.72 -34.73 -27.03
CA VAL A 353 6.79 -33.86 -27.72
C VAL A 353 6.46 -32.71 -26.75
N GLN A 354 6.64 -31.46 -27.18
CA GLN A 354 6.28 -30.27 -26.42
C GLN A 354 4.82 -30.39 -25.98
N CYS A 355 4.57 -30.94 -24.79
CA CYS A 355 3.23 -31.02 -24.28
C CYS A 355 2.72 -29.59 -24.10
N PRO A 356 1.48 -29.27 -24.52
CA PRO A 356 0.89 -27.95 -24.33
C PRO A 356 0.89 -27.50 -22.86
N SER A 357 0.96 -28.44 -21.91
CA SER A 357 1.17 -28.19 -20.48
C SER A 357 2.52 -27.50 -20.17
N THR A 358 3.62 -27.89 -20.82
CA THR A 358 4.96 -27.30 -20.62
C THR A 358 5.06 -25.87 -21.18
N LEU A 359 4.41 -25.62 -22.33
CA LEU A 359 4.33 -24.28 -22.92
C LEU A 359 3.48 -23.34 -22.04
N ARG A 360 2.36 -23.85 -21.49
CA ARG A 360 1.51 -23.13 -20.53
C ARG A 360 2.25 -22.84 -19.22
N LEU A 361 3.07 -23.78 -18.75
CA LEU A 361 3.93 -23.61 -17.57
C LEU A 361 4.99 -22.52 -17.79
N LYS A 362 5.68 -22.54 -18.94
CA LYS A 362 6.67 -21.52 -19.31
C LYS A 362 6.05 -20.13 -19.41
N ARG A 363 4.88 -20.00 -20.05
CA ARG A 363 4.15 -18.71 -20.12
C ARG A 363 3.72 -18.22 -18.74
N GLY A 364 3.20 -19.11 -17.89
CA GLY A 364 2.85 -18.78 -16.50
C GLY A 364 4.05 -18.27 -15.71
N TYR A 365 5.24 -18.84 -15.91
CA TYR A 365 6.46 -18.37 -15.27
C TYR A 365 6.92 -16.99 -15.70
N TYR A 366 6.99 -16.76 -17.02
CA TYR A 366 7.35 -15.45 -17.55
C TYR A 366 6.43 -14.36 -17.01
N PHE A 367 5.15 -14.66 -16.87
CA PHE A 367 4.20 -13.74 -16.27
C PHE A 367 4.42 -13.49 -14.78
N ILE A 368 4.61 -14.54 -13.97
CA ILE A 368 4.90 -14.37 -12.54
C ILE A 368 6.14 -13.49 -12.39
N TYR A 369 7.17 -13.70 -13.22
CA TYR A 369 8.38 -12.90 -13.20
C TYR A 369 8.12 -11.43 -13.57
N ILE A 370 7.42 -11.17 -14.68
CA ILE A 370 7.08 -9.80 -15.11
C ILE A 370 6.20 -9.10 -14.06
N SER A 371 5.18 -9.79 -13.53
CA SER A 371 4.29 -9.26 -12.50
C SER A 371 5.07 -8.93 -11.22
N CYS A 372 5.98 -9.80 -10.78
CA CYS A 372 6.83 -9.53 -9.62
C CYS A 372 7.81 -8.37 -9.87
N ALA A 373 8.35 -8.23 -11.09
CA ALA A 373 9.23 -7.13 -11.45
C ALA A 373 8.50 -5.78 -11.47
N ILE A 374 7.30 -5.72 -12.06
CA ILE A 374 6.44 -4.53 -12.03
C ILE A 374 6.10 -4.18 -10.58
N MET A 375 5.72 -5.17 -9.78
CA MET A 375 5.41 -4.99 -8.36
C MET A 375 6.59 -4.44 -7.57
N PHE A 376 7.79 -4.98 -7.77
CA PHE A 376 9.00 -4.52 -7.13
C PHE A 376 9.31 -3.06 -7.50
N ALA A 377 9.19 -2.71 -8.78
CA ALA A 377 9.43 -1.36 -9.25
C ALA A 377 8.43 -0.36 -8.66
N VAL A 378 7.14 -0.69 -8.64
CA VAL A 378 6.08 0.19 -8.12
C VAL A 378 6.18 0.35 -6.60
N LEU A 379 6.40 -0.73 -5.85
CA LEU A 379 6.59 -0.65 -4.40
C LEU A 379 7.89 0.08 -4.04
N GLY A 380 8.96 -0.11 -4.81
CA GLY A 380 10.21 0.63 -4.64
C GLY A 380 10.03 2.13 -4.87
N LEU A 381 9.26 2.51 -5.90
CA LEU A 381 8.88 3.90 -6.14
C LEU A 381 8.06 4.47 -4.97
N ASN A 382 7.14 3.68 -4.42
CA ASN A 382 6.34 4.08 -3.25
C ASN A 382 7.22 4.32 -2.00
N VAL A 383 8.25 3.49 -1.77
CA VAL A 383 9.24 3.71 -0.71
C VAL A 383 9.97 5.03 -0.91
N CYS A 384 10.48 5.27 -2.12
CA CYS A 384 11.20 6.51 -2.44
C CYS A 384 10.33 7.74 -2.20
N ILE A 385 9.09 7.75 -2.69
CA ILE A 385 8.17 8.87 -2.53
C ILE A 385 7.78 9.07 -1.07
N SER A 386 7.53 7.99 -0.33
CA SER A 386 7.21 8.07 1.11
C SER A 386 8.36 8.70 1.90
N ILE A 387 9.61 8.31 1.62
CA ILE A 387 10.80 8.89 2.27
C ILE A 387 10.97 10.36 1.88
N ILE A 388 10.85 10.69 0.58
CA ILE A 388 10.93 12.07 0.12
C ILE A 388 9.86 12.93 0.81
N PHE A 389 8.64 12.41 0.94
CA PHE A 389 7.55 13.11 1.60
C PHE A 389 7.86 13.37 3.08
N ALA A 390 8.32 12.35 3.80
CA ALA A 390 8.68 12.48 5.21
C ALA A 390 9.80 13.51 5.44
N LEU A 391 10.82 13.52 4.57
CA LEU A 391 11.94 14.46 4.63
C LEU A 391 11.53 15.89 4.25
N LYS A 392 10.53 16.04 3.37
CA LYS A 392 10.07 17.33 2.85
C LYS A 392 8.76 17.81 3.47
N THR A 393 8.22 17.16 4.49
CA THR A 393 6.91 17.51 5.08
C THR A 393 6.80 18.98 5.47
N LYS A 394 7.85 19.54 6.10
CA LYS A 394 7.89 20.97 6.47
C LYS A 394 7.89 21.90 5.25
N MET A 395 8.61 21.54 4.18
CA MET A 395 8.63 22.31 2.93
C MET A 395 7.29 22.19 2.20
N VAL A 396 6.63 21.02 2.23
CA VAL A 396 5.30 20.82 1.64
C VAL A 396 4.25 21.71 2.30
N LEU A 397 4.37 22.00 3.60
CA LEU A 397 3.41 22.90 4.27
C LEU A 397 3.56 24.37 3.85
N VAL A 398 4.74 24.78 3.40
CA VAL A 398 5.06 26.19 3.11
C VAL A 398 5.12 26.48 1.61
N GLU A 399 5.64 25.55 0.82
CA GLU A 399 5.92 25.74 -0.61
C GLU A 399 4.91 24.98 -1.48
N THR A 400 4.08 25.73 -2.21
CA THR A 400 3.07 25.19 -3.16
C THR A 400 3.67 24.33 -4.27
N TYR A 401 4.91 24.62 -4.67
CA TYR A 401 5.64 23.82 -5.63
C TYR A 401 5.82 22.36 -5.17
N TRP A 402 6.20 22.17 -3.90
CA TRP A 402 6.34 20.84 -3.33
C TRP A 402 5.00 20.16 -3.14
N GLN A 403 3.93 20.89 -2.82
CA GLN A 403 2.57 20.33 -2.72
C GLN A 403 2.14 19.69 -4.05
N ILE A 404 2.28 20.41 -5.18
CA ILE A 404 1.90 19.88 -6.50
C ILE A 404 2.79 18.71 -6.92
N ARG A 405 4.12 18.84 -6.75
CA ARG A 405 5.04 17.77 -7.14
C ARG A 405 4.77 16.50 -6.37
N LEU A 406 4.57 16.63 -5.07
CA LEU A 406 4.32 15.50 -4.21
C LEU A 406 2.95 14.86 -4.49
N LEU A 407 1.90 15.68 -4.67
CA LEU A 407 0.60 15.15 -5.07
C LEU A 407 0.69 14.44 -6.42
N THR A 408 1.37 15.01 -7.41
CA THR A 408 1.60 14.36 -8.71
C THR A 408 2.35 13.04 -8.55
N MET A 409 3.41 12.99 -7.73
CA MET A 409 4.16 11.77 -7.45
C MET A 409 3.27 10.69 -6.82
N ILE A 410 2.49 11.06 -5.80
CA ILE A 410 1.51 10.20 -5.13
C ILE A 410 0.49 9.67 -6.13
N CYS A 411 -0.08 10.56 -6.96
CA CYS A 411 -1.04 10.21 -8.01
C CYS A 411 -0.45 9.20 -8.99
N CYS A 412 0.77 9.44 -9.47
CA CYS A 412 1.46 8.51 -10.37
C CYS A 412 1.66 7.15 -9.71
N THR A 413 2.12 7.11 -8.46
CA THR A 413 2.30 5.84 -7.74
C THR A 413 0.99 5.12 -7.50
N SER A 414 -0.08 5.80 -7.09
CA SER A 414 -1.34 5.13 -6.77
C SER A 414 -1.99 4.55 -8.03
N VAL A 415 -1.94 5.28 -9.14
CA VAL A 415 -2.40 4.80 -10.44
C VAL A 415 -1.57 3.62 -10.91
N LEU A 416 -0.23 3.67 -10.81
CA LEU A 416 0.64 2.55 -11.17
C LEU A 416 0.39 1.31 -10.30
N LEU A 417 0.14 1.51 -9.01
CA LEU A 417 -0.16 0.45 -8.06
C LEU A 417 -1.49 -0.24 -8.39
N SER A 418 -2.55 0.55 -8.57
CA SER A 418 -3.86 0.05 -8.98
C SER A 418 -3.83 -0.61 -10.37
N PHE A 419 -3.06 -0.06 -11.30
CA PHE A 419 -2.87 -0.64 -12.63
C PHE A 419 -2.13 -1.98 -12.57
N SER A 420 -1.14 -2.11 -11.68
CA SER A 420 -0.45 -3.39 -11.44
C SER A 420 -1.41 -4.46 -10.93
N LEU A 421 -2.30 -4.13 -9.98
CA LEU A 421 -3.36 -5.04 -9.51
C LEU A 421 -4.31 -5.42 -10.65
N PHE A 422 -4.70 -4.46 -11.48
CA PHE A 422 -5.53 -4.72 -12.64
C PHE A 422 -4.87 -5.69 -13.63
N LEU A 423 -3.59 -5.48 -13.96
CA LEU A 423 -2.83 -6.37 -14.83
C LEU A 423 -2.76 -7.79 -14.24
N GLN A 424 -2.51 -7.89 -12.93
CA GLN A 424 -2.49 -9.18 -12.23
C GLN A 424 -3.86 -9.87 -12.30
N SER A 425 -4.94 -9.14 -12.06
CA SER A 425 -6.33 -9.62 -12.17
C SER A 425 -6.67 -10.09 -13.59
N LEU A 426 -6.38 -9.27 -14.60
CA LEU A 426 -6.67 -9.55 -16.00
C LEU A 426 -5.95 -10.82 -16.47
N MET A 427 -4.73 -11.02 -16.02
CA MET A 427 -3.95 -12.20 -16.37
C MET A 427 -4.49 -13.47 -15.70
N LEU A 428 -4.91 -13.38 -14.44
CA LEU A 428 -5.63 -14.49 -13.78
C LEU A 428 -6.96 -14.82 -14.48
N LEU A 429 -7.63 -13.83 -15.10
CA LEU A 429 -8.81 -14.05 -15.93
C LEU A 429 -8.49 -14.78 -17.23
N LEU A 430 -7.46 -14.33 -17.96
CA LEU A 430 -7.14 -14.87 -19.28
C LEU A 430 -6.56 -16.29 -19.20
N TRP A 431 -5.82 -16.63 -18.15
CA TRP A 431 -5.04 -17.88 -18.09
C TRP A 431 -5.53 -18.90 -17.06
N GLY A 432 -6.33 -18.45 -16.08
CA GLY A 432 -7.06 -19.30 -15.12
C GLY A 432 -8.47 -19.61 -15.55
#